data_AF-A0A840IEL1-F1
#
_entry.id   AF-A0A840IEL1-F1
#
_cell.length_a   1.000
_cell.length_b   1.000
_cell.length_c   1.000
_cell.angle_alpha   90.00
_cell.angle_beta   90.00
_cell.angle_gamma   90.00
#
_symmetry.space_group_name_H-M   'P 1'
#
loop_
_entity.id
_entity.type
_entity.pdbx_description
1 polymer ?
#
loop_
_entity_poly.entity_id
_entity_poly.type
_entity_poly.pdbx_seq_one_letter_code
_entity_poly.pdbx_strand_id
1 'polypeptide(L)'
;MSRIGLGRHGNLDDAAGDPLDGLVNLFDVGIVLAVAFLIAGLGLTADQRSAATGRPQTGHERQRDLPSPASAPPASGRGRAVGEVYRLSDGRLVYVERDGGP
;
A
#
# COMPACT_ATOMS: atom_id res chain seq x y z
N MET A 1 -64.11 33.77 38.61
CA MET A 1 -64.00 32.33 38.36
C MET A 1 -63.23 32.11 37.06
N SER A 2 -62.48 31.01 37.00
CA SER A 2 -61.28 30.76 36.17
C SER A 2 -61.29 31.19 34.71
N ARG A 3 -60.12 31.68 34.27
CA ARG A 3 -59.72 31.83 32.87
C ARG A 3 -59.43 30.43 32.32
N ILE A 4 -60.13 30.04 31.26
CA ILE A 4 -59.84 28.84 30.48
C ILE A 4 -59.27 29.32 29.15
N GLY A 5 -57.94 29.33 29.08
CA GLY A 5 -57.24 29.24 27.81
C GLY A 5 -57.01 27.77 27.51
N LEU A 6 -57.17 27.36 26.26
CA LEU A 6 -56.47 26.19 25.72
C LEU A 6 -56.45 26.31 24.20
N GLY A 7 -55.57 27.17 23.71
CA GLY A 7 -55.00 27.01 22.38
C GLY A 7 -54.06 25.81 22.43
N ARG A 8 -54.47 24.70 21.82
CA ARG A 8 -53.54 23.65 21.41
C ARG A 8 -53.70 23.52 19.90
N HIS A 9 -53.03 24.41 19.17
CA HIS A 9 -52.70 24.12 17.78
C HIS A 9 -51.85 22.86 17.81
N GLY A 10 -52.44 21.77 17.31
CA GLY A 10 -51.71 20.53 17.02
C GLY A 10 -50.74 20.84 15.90
N ASN A 11 -49.49 21.09 16.30
CA ASN A 11 -48.37 21.28 15.41
C ASN A 11 -47.95 19.92 14.83
N LEU A 12 -48.80 19.38 13.96
CA LEU A 12 -48.57 18.11 13.26
C LEU A 12 -47.77 18.30 11.96
N ASP A 13 -47.55 19.55 11.55
CA ASP A 13 -46.82 19.89 10.33
C ASP A 13 -45.33 20.27 10.59
N ASP A 14 -44.91 20.61 11.82
CA ASP A 14 -43.49 20.88 12.15
C ASP A 14 -42.67 19.62 12.51
N ALA A 15 -43.24 18.41 12.39
CA ALA A 15 -42.48 17.17 12.63
C ALA A 15 -41.58 16.78 11.44
N ALA A 16 -41.84 17.34 10.26
CA ALA A 16 -40.96 17.26 9.11
C ALA A 16 -40.03 18.49 9.15
N GLY A 17 -38.98 18.42 9.97
CA GLY A 17 -37.96 19.47 10.05
C GLY A 17 -37.37 19.85 8.69
N ASP A 18 -36.55 20.91 8.65
CA ASP A 18 -35.99 21.44 7.40
C ASP A 18 -35.32 20.31 6.58
N PRO A 19 -35.77 20.02 5.35
CA PRO A 19 -35.15 18.98 4.52
C PRO A 19 -33.67 19.24 4.24
N LEU A 20 -33.21 20.49 4.34
CA LEU A 20 -31.80 20.85 4.21
C LEU A 20 -30.97 20.37 5.39
N ASP A 21 -31.54 20.27 6.60
CA ASP A 21 -30.83 19.76 7.78
C ASP A 21 -30.46 18.28 7.60
N GLY A 22 -31.34 17.49 6.97
CA GLY A 22 -31.08 16.09 6.62
C GLY A 22 -30.01 15.95 5.53
N LEU A 23 -29.99 16.86 4.57
CA LEU A 23 -28.99 16.89 3.49
C LEU A 23 -27.59 17.19 4.03
N VAL A 24 -27.47 18.14 4.96
CA VAL A 24 -26.18 18.50 5.59
C VAL A 24 -25.57 17.29 6.31
N ASN A 25 -26.37 16.51 7.04
CA ASN A 25 -25.91 15.30 7.70
C ASN A 25 -25.49 14.21 6.69
N LEU A 26 -26.27 14.01 5.62
CA LEU A 26 -25.93 13.04 4.56
C LEU A 26 -24.68 13.46 3.76
N PHE A 27 -24.46 14.76 3.61
CA PHE A 27 -23.29 15.32 2.93
C PHE A 27 -22.01 15.00 3.69
N ASP A 28 -22.00 15.15 5.03
CA ASP A 28 -20.86 14.78 5.85
C ASP A 28 -20.53 13.29 5.75
N VAL A 29 -21.56 12.42 5.86
CA VAL A 29 -21.40 10.97 5.63
C VAL A 29 -20.85 10.67 4.23
N GLY A 30 -21.29 11.43 3.21
CA GLY A 30 -20.80 11.33 1.84
C GLY A 30 -19.31 11.68 1.70
N ILE A 31 -18.85 12.73 2.39
CA ILE A 31 -17.42 13.11 2.42
C ILE A 31 -16.61 12.01 3.10
N VAL A 32 -17.05 11.51 4.26
CA VAL A 32 -16.35 10.43 4.98
C VAL A 32 -16.21 9.19 4.10
N LEU A 33 -17.27 8.81 3.39
CA LEU A 33 -17.26 7.68 2.45
C LEU A 33 -16.31 7.93 1.27
N ALA A 34 -16.32 9.15 0.70
CA ALA A 34 -15.42 9.53 -0.40
C ALA A 34 -13.94 9.49 0.03
N VAL A 35 -13.61 10.00 1.23
CA VAL A 35 -12.26 9.95 1.80
C VAL A 35 -11.85 8.51 2.07
N ALA A 36 -12.74 7.68 2.61
CA ALA A 36 -12.47 6.25 2.82
C ALA A 36 -12.15 5.53 1.51
N PHE A 37 -12.91 5.79 0.44
CA PHE A 37 -12.60 5.25 -0.89
C PHE A 37 -11.32 5.82 -1.48
N LEU A 38 -10.99 7.09 -1.25
CA LEU A 38 -9.72 7.67 -1.68
C LEU A 38 -8.53 6.99 -0.99
N ILE A 39 -8.60 6.78 0.32
CA ILE A 39 -7.57 6.08 1.09
C ILE A 39 -7.46 4.62 0.64
N ALA A 40 -8.60 3.92 0.49
CA ALA A 40 -8.63 2.53 0.05
C ALA A 40 -8.09 2.36 -1.38
N GLY A 41 -8.47 3.25 -2.30
CA GLY A 41 -8.00 3.26 -3.68
C GLY A 41 -6.51 3.58 -3.78
N LEU A 42 -6.03 4.57 -3.02
CA LEU A 42 -4.62 4.91 -2.98
C LEU A 42 -3.79 3.76 -2.38
N GLY A 43 -4.28 3.12 -1.31
CA GLY A 43 -3.68 1.92 -0.74
C GLY A 43 -3.62 0.75 -1.73
N LEU A 44 -4.70 0.50 -2.47
CA LEU A 44 -4.76 -0.56 -3.48
C LEU A 44 -3.79 -0.33 -4.65
N THR A 45 -3.63 0.92 -5.11
CA THR A 45 -2.66 1.25 -6.18
C THR A 45 -1.21 1.18 -5.70
N ALA A 46 -0.93 1.50 -4.43
CA ALA A 46 0.38 1.34 -3.82
C ALA A 46 0.76 -0.15 -3.69
N ASP A 47 -0.20 -0.99 -3.30
CA ASP A 47 0.01 -2.44 -3.18
C ASP A 47 0.22 -3.10 -4.56
N GLN A 48 -0.50 -2.64 -5.60
CA GLN A 48 -0.24 -3.08 -6.98
C GLN A 48 1.14 -2.64 -7.50
N ARG A 49 1.66 -1.47 -7.11
CA ARG A 49 3.05 -1.10 -7.40
C ARG A 49 4.03 -1.99 -6.65
N SER A 50 3.76 -2.36 -5.40
CA SER A 50 4.57 -3.33 -4.66
C SER A 50 4.51 -4.73 -5.28
N ALA A 51 3.37 -5.17 -5.80
CA ALA A 51 3.23 -6.43 -6.52
C ALA A 51 3.89 -6.40 -7.92
N ALA A 52 3.88 -5.24 -8.61
CA ALA A 52 4.60 -5.04 -9.87
C ALA A 52 6.13 -4.89 -9.68
N THR A 53 6.57 -4.41 -8.52
CA THR A 53 7.99 -4.31 -8.11
C THR A 53 8.47 -5.58 -7.39
N GLY A 54 7.53 -6.44 -6.98
CA GLY A 54 7.75 -7.68 -6.24
C GLY A 54 7.67 -8.95 -7.08
N ARG A 55 7.57 -8.83 -8.40
CA ARG A 55 8.06 -9.91 -9.26
C ARG A 55 9.58 -9.72 -9.26
N PRO A 56 10.38 -10.56 -8.58
CA PRO A 56 11.66 -10.87 -9.19
C PRO A 56 11.26 -11.30 -10.59
N GLN A 57 11.63 -10.49 -11.56
CA GLN A 57 12.03 -11.07 -12.82
C GLN A 57 12.95 -12.19 -12.34
N THR A 58 12.49 -13.44 -12.41
CA THR A 58 13.34 -14.50 -12.91
C THR A 58 13.86 -13.91 -14.20
N GLY A 59 14.89 -13.06 -14.05
CA GLY A 59 15.76 -12.69 -15.10
C GLY A 59 16.05 -14.04 -15.68
N HIS A 60 15.68 -14.18 -16.95
CA HIS A 60 16.36 -15.16 -17.76
C HIS A 60 17.81 -15.02 -17.33
N GLU A 61 18.30 -16.01 -16.59
CA GLU A 61 19.70 -16.24 -16.46
C GLU A 61 20.11 -16.31 -17.93
N ARG A 62 20.56 -15.17 -18.47
CA ARG A 62 21.82 -15.17 -19.16
C ARG A 62 22.79 -15.66 -18.08
N GLN A 63 22.77 -16.98 -17.88
CA GLN A 63 23.90 -17.77 -17.53
C GLN A 63 24.91 -17.40 -18.61
N ARG A 64 25.57 -16.28 -18.38
CA ARG A 64 26.80 -15.97 -19.06
C ARG A 64 27.74 -16.89 -18.34
N ASP A 65 28.02 -18.03 -18.98
CA ASP A 65 29.03 -18.97 -18.53
C ASP A 65 30.23 -18.15 -18.05
N LEU A 66 30.36 -18.03 -16.74
CA LEU A 66 31.66 -17.78 -16.18
C LEU A 66 32.46 -19.00 -16.61
N PRO A 67 33.72 -18.85 -17.04
CA PRO A 67 34.61 -19.99 -17.14
C PRO A 67 34.75 -20.57 -15.74
N SER A 68 33.83 -21.47 -15.39
CA SER A 68 34.01 -22.43 -14.33
C SER A 68 35.26 -23.18 -14.75
N PRO A 69 36.31 -23.29 -13.91
CA PRO A 69 37.32 -24.29 -14.17
C PRO A 69 36.55 -25.58 -14.43
N ALA A 70 36.75 -26.19 -15.59
CA ALA A 70 35.81 -27.10 -16.26
C ALA A 70 35.44 -28.38 -15.46
N SER A 71 35.82 -28.45 -14.18
CA SER A 71 35.59 -29.55 -13.26
C SER A 71 35.52 -29.07 -11.81
N ALA A 72 34.98 -27.88 -11.50
CA ALA A 72 34.58 -27.58 -10.14
C ALA A 72 33.31 -28.40 -9.81
N PRO A 73 33.33 -29.30 -8.82
CA PRO A 73 32.12 -29.99 -8.38
C PRO A 73 31.09 -28.96 -7.89
N PRO A 74 29.79 -29.21 -8.10
CA PRO A 74 28.76 -28.39 -7.49
C PRO A 74 28.98 -28.36 -5.97
N ALA A 75 29.28 -27.17 -5.45
CA ALA A 75 29.44 -26.99 -4.01
C ALA A 75 28.06 -26.93 -3.35
N SER A 76 27.87 -27.73 -2.30
CA SER A 76 26.66 -27.72 -1.46
C SER A 76 27.07 -27.64 0.01
N GLY A 77 26.31 -26.91 0.82
CA GLY A 77 26.61 -26.71 2.24
C GLY A 77 25.96 -25.45 2.80
N ARG A 78 26.02 -25.28 4.12
CA ARG A 78 25.64 -24.01 4.76
C ARG A 78 26.76 -22.99 4.53
N GLY A 79 26.47 -21.95 3.75
CA GLY A 79 27.36 -20.81 3.53
C GLY A 79 27.07 -19.65 4.49
N ARG A 80 28.02 -18.72 4.58
CA ARG A 80 27.83 -17.39 5.19
C ARG A 80 27.89 -16.36 4.08
N ALA A 81 27.01 -15.35 4.12
CA ALA A 81 27.17 -14.19 3.25
C ALA A 81 28.49 -13.48 3.64
N VAL A 82 29.37 -13.27 2.66
CA VAL A 82 30.71 -12.68 2.89
C VAL A 82 30.84 -11.26 2.31
N GLY A 83 29.97 -10.86 1.38
CA GLY A 83 30.01 -9.53 0.78
C GLY A 83 29.07 -9.40 -0.41
N GLU A 84 29.28 -8.34 -1.20
CA GLU A 84 28.52 -8.07 -2.43
C GLU A 84 29.43 -8.28 -3.65
N VAL A 85 28.84 -8.75 -4.76
CA VAL A 85 29.54 -8.88 -6.04
C VAL A 85 28.91 -7.95 -7.06
N TYR A 86 29.72 -7.08 -7.64
CA TYR A 86 29.32 -6.12 -8.68
C TYR A 86 29.88 -6.56 -10.03
N ARG A 87 29.07 -6.42 -11.10
CA ARG A 87 29.52 -6.58 -12.48
C ARG A 87 29.75 -5.20 -13.08
N LEU A 88 30.97 -4.92 -13.51
CA LEU A 88 31.31 -3.67 -14.21
C LEU A 88 30.83 -3.70 -15.66
N SER A 89 30.80 -2.52 -16.30
CA SER A 89 30.41 -2.36 -17.71
C SER A 89 31.31 -3.14 -18.68
N ASP A 90 32.57 -3.39 -18.31
CA ASP A 90 33.52 -4.22 -19.07
C ASP A 90 33.37 -5.73 -18.81
N GLY A 91 32.44 -6.13 -17.93
CA GLY A 91 32.15 -7.51 -17.60
C GLY A 91 33.00 -8.11 -16.48
N ARG A 92 33.95 -7.37 -15.89
CA ARG A 92 34.68 -7.81 -14.69
C ARG A 92 33.75 -7.92 -13.49
N LEU A 93 34.02 -8.88 -12.62
CA LEU A 93 33.35 -9.03 -11.33
C LEU A 93 34.26 -8.46 -10.23
N VAL A 94 33.69 -7.60 -9.39
CA VAL A 94 34.34 -7.01 -8.22
C VAL A 94 33.64 -7.53 -6.98
N TYR A 95 34.37 -8.23 -6.13
CA TYR A 95 33.92 -8.63 -4.82
C TYR A 95 34.27 -7.53 -3.81
N VAL A 96 33.27 -7.08 -3.05
CA VAL A 96 33.41 -6.09 -2.00
C VAL A 96 33.12 -6.77 -0.67
N GLU A 97 34.17 -6.92 0.14
CA GLU A 97 34.04 -7.34 1.53
C GLU A 97 33.45 -6.16 2.31
N ARG A 98 32.24 -6.33 2.84
CA ARG A 98 31.77 -5.40 3.88
C ARG A 98 32.44 -5.87 5.16
N ASP A 99 33.53 -5.22 5.52
CA ASP A 99 34.06 -5.30 6.88
C ASP A 99 32.91 -4.91 7.80
N GLY A 100 32.39 -5.90 8.52
CA GLY A 100 31.31 -5.69 9.46
C GLY A 100 31.79 -4.80 10.59
N GLY A 101 31.35 -3.54 10.60
CA GLY A 101 31.26 -2.77 11.82
C GLY A 101 30.93 -1.29 11.61
N PRO A 102 30.38 -0.61 12.63
CA PRO A 102 29.63 -1.11 13.79
C PRO A 102 28.11 -1.22 13.55
#